data_AF-G2PFS9-F1
#
_entry.id   AF-G2PFS9-F1
#
_cell.length_a   1.000
_cell.length_b   1.000
_cell.length_c   1.000
_cell.angle_alpha   90.00
_cell.angle_beta   90.00
_cell.angle_gamma   90.00
#
_symmetry.space_group_name_H-M   'P 1'
#
loop_
_entity.id
_entity.type
_entity.pdbx_description
1 polymer ?
#
loop_
_entity_poly.entity_id
_entity_poly.type
_entity_poly.pdbx_seq_one_letter_code
_entity_poly.pdbx_strand_id
1 'polypeptide(L)'
;MRKIMTALAAAAVAVLVALSPQSGTSAAATPGTGGDLPSRAAPAAAVDHTVTFVNDTGKTVWIGSDVNNDASKPLATLPTLEPGQSGTVTIPETAEPGHWRGKFFARQGCTGTSGSTFHCLVGDCGTFADHCERSEQPTSLAEFNFDTKDTLAPWYNVSYVNAFSQPVTIAPKNATGGGGCGTMGCSENLLPLCPPDNLTRGPDGKPMLCTSPDRDAKTPYSDMIAAHCPKAYGWSKQDQEPGNQVMQQCAQCSGFTVTFHSAA
;
A
#
# COMPACT_ATOMS: atom_id res chain seq x y z
N MET A 1 42.54 -26.88 9.33
CA MET A 1 42.43 -28.36 9.21
C MET A 1 41.72 -28.68 7.90
N ARG A 2 42.43 -29.33 6.98
CA ARG A 2 41.95 -29.76 5.64
C ARG A 2 41.28 -31.13 5.73
N LYS A 3 40.14 -31.31 5.05
CA LYS A 3 39.63 -32.53 4.39
C LYS A 3 38.69 -31.99 3.28
N ILE A 4 38.94 -32.00 1.96
CA ILE A 4 39.36 -33.01 0.96
C ILE A 4 38.39 -34.19 0.80
N MET A 5 37.73 -34.17 -0.38
CA MET A 5 37.14 -35.26 -1.20
C MET A 5 35.93 -36.02 -0.61
N THR A 6 34.92 -36.47 -1.37
CA THR A 6 34.95 -37.03 -2.74
C THR A 6 33.54 -36.98 -3.36
N ALA A 7 33.46 -36.81 -4.69
CA ALA A 7 32.25 -37.02 -5.49
C ALA A 7 31.98 -38.52 -5.72
N LEU A 8 30.72 -38.90 -5.88
CA LEU A 8 30.31 -40.12 -6.60
C LEU A 8 28.99 -39.87 -7.33
N ALA A 9 29.06 -39.93 -8.65
CA ALA A 9 27.92 -40.10 -9.54
C ALA A 9 27.56 -41.60 -9.61
N ALA A 10 26.27 -41.92 -9.66
CA ALA A 10 25.79 -43.23 -10.08
C ALA A 10 24.56 -43.04 -10.98
N ALA A 11 24.63 -43.66 -12.16
CA ALA A 11 23.59 -43.70 -13.18
C ALA A 11 23.02 -45.12 -13.30
N ALA A 12 21.86 -45.21 -13.97
CA ALA A 12 21.08 -46.40 -14.37
C ALA A 12 20.27 -47.05 -13.22
N VAL A 13 19.02 -47.48 -13.41
CA VAL A 13 18.52 -48.40 -14.44
C VAL A 13 17.04 -48.11 -14.75
N ALA A 14 16.70 -48.06 -16.04
CA ALA A 14 15.32 -48.09 -16.53
C ALA A 14 14.81 -49.55 -16.54
N VAL A 15 13.63 -49.79 -15.99
CA VAL A 15 12.92 -51.07 -16.12
C VAL A 15 11.67 -50.83 -16.98
N LEU A 16 11.71 -51.39 -18.19
CA LEU A 16 10.54 -51.63 -19.03
C LEU A 16 9.68 -52.72 -18.38
N VAL A 17 8.38 -52.48 -18.21
CA VAL A 17 7.38 -53.55 -18.13
C VAL A 17 6.38 -53.31 -19.26
N ALA A 18 6.47 -54.18 -20.26
CA ALA A 18 5.47 -54.34 -21.31
C ALA A 18 4.44 -55.39 -20.85
N LEU A 19 3.16 -55.04 -20.84
CA LEU A 19 2.04 -55.98 -20.80
C LEU A 19 0.96 -55.46 -21.76
N SER A 20 0.74 -56.21 -22.83
CA SER A 20 -0.34 -56.04 -23.81
C SER A 20 -1.63 -56.78 -23.36
N PRO A 21 -2.66 -56.86 -24.21
CA PRO A 21 -3.91 -56.12 -24.13
C PRO A 21 -5.04 -56.91 -23.46
N GLN A 22 -6.05 -56.22 -22.90
CA GLN A 22 -7.34 -56.83 -22.61
C GLN A 22 -8.43 -56.17 -23.45
N SER A 23 -8.99 -56.98 -24.34
CA SER A 23 -10.20 -56.76 -25.12
C SER A 23 -11.41 -56.86 -24.20
N GLY A 24 -12.25 -55.82 -24.16
CA GLY A 24 -13.46 -55.79 -23.35
C GLY A 24 -14.56 -54.96 -24.01
N THR A 25 -15.32 -55.63 -24.86
CA THR A 25 -16.73 -55.41 -25.24
C THR A 25 -17.37 -54.03 -25.03
N SER A 26 -17.69 -53.38 -26.15
CA SER A 26 -18.62 -52.25 -26.25
C SER A 26 -20.03 -52.62 -25.77
N ALA A 27 -20.55 -51.91 -24.77
CA ALA A 27 -21.97 -51.89 -24.41
C ALA A 27 -22.57 -50.56 -24.87
N ALA A 28 -23.66 -50.66 -25.63
CA ALA A 28 -24.39 -49.55 -26.22
C ALA A 28 -25.00 -48.63 -25.14
N ALA A 29 -24.82 -47.32 -25.30
CA ALA A 29 -25.44 -46.30 -24.49
C ALA A 29 -26.87 -46.02 -24.97
N THR A 30 -27.86 -46.20 -24.08
CA THR A 30 -29.20 -45.64 -24.19
C THR A 30 -29.17 -44.13 -23.89
N PRO A 31 -29.90 -43.27 -24.62
CA PRO A 31 -29.95 -41.84 -24.33
C PRO A 31 -30.91 -41.57 -23.17
N GLY A 32 -30.36 -41.29 -22.00
CA GLY A 32 -31.08 -40.72 -20.87
C GLY A 32 -31.06 -39.20 -20.95
N THR A 33 -32.23 -38.57 -20.91
CA THR A 33 -32.43 -37.13 -20.75
C THR A 33 -31.91 -36.70 -19.37
N GLY A 34 -30.65 -36.26 -19.33
CA GLY A 34 -29.99 -35.71 -18.14
C GLY A 34 -30.25 -34.20 -18.05
N GLY A 35 -30.80 -33.77 -16.92
CA GLY A 35 -31.10 -32.38 -16.61
C GLY A 35 -29.86 -31.48 -16.57
N ASP A 36 -30.10 -30.21 -16.86
CA ASP A 36 -29.12 -29.13 -16.86
C ASP A 36 -28.35 -29.08 -15.52
N LEU A 37 -27.05 -29.36 -15.58
CA LEU A 37 -26.12 -28.99 -14.53
C LEU A 37 -26.02 -27.45 -14.50
N PRO A 38 -26.06 -26.79 -13.33
CA PRO A 38 -25.93 -25.35 -13.27
C PRO A 38 -24.55 -24.96 -13.81
N SER A 39 -24.55 -24.22 -14.92
CA SER A 39 -23.36 -23.60 -15.49
C SER A 39 -22.65 -22.79 -14.40
N ARG A 40 -21.41 -23.18 -14.08
CA ARG A 40 -20.55 -22.40 -13.19
C ARG A 40 -20.35 -21.05 -13.86
N ALA A 41 -21.02 -20.02 -13.33
CA ALA A 41 -20.82 -18.65 -13.78
C ALA A 41 -19.31 -18.36 -13.81
N ALA A 42 -18.83 -17.83 -14.94
CA ALA A 42 -17.45 -17.37 -15.03
C ALA A 42 -17.20 -16.38 -13.86
N PRO A 43 -16.03 -16.45 -13.19
CA PRO A 43 -15.70 -15.47 -12.17
C PRO A 43 -15.84 -14.07 -12.80
N ALA A 44 -16.54 -13.17 -12.10
CA ALA A 44 -16.61 -11.77 -12.49
C ALA A 44 -15.18 -11.25 -12.67
N ALA A 45 -14.92 -10.49 -13.73
CA ALA A 45 -13.62 -9.89 -13.95
C ALA A 45 -13.24 -9.05 -12.72
N ALA A 46 -12.00 -9.17 -12.24
CA ALA A 46 -11.50 -8.30 -11.20
C ALA A 46 -11.64 -6.84 -11.66
N VAL A 47 -12.15 -5.98 -10.80
CA VAL A 47 -12.35 -4.55 -11.06
C VAL A 47 -11.32 -3.80 -10.24
N ASP A 48 -10.67 -2.82 -10.89
CA ASP A 48 -9.71 -1.94 -10.25
C ASP A 48 -10.34 -1.15 -9.08
N HIS A 49 -9.64 -1.11 -7.96
CA HIS A 49 -10.02 -0.32 -6.80
C HIS A 49 -9.80 1.17 -7.07
N THR A 50 -10.48 2.00 -6.28
CA THR A 50 -10.28 3.45 -6.28
C THR A 50 -9.71 3.95 -4.96
N VAL A 51 -8.87 4.98 -5.03
CA VAL A 51 -8.43 5.73 -3.85
C VAL A 51 -8.91 7.16 -4.01
N THR A 52 -9.76 7.60 -3.08
CA THR A 52 -10.20 9.00 -2.99
C THR A 52 -9.43 9.71 -1.90
N PHE A 53 -8.76 10.78 -2.28
CA PHE A 53 -8.08 11.69 -1.36
C PHE A 53 -9.04 12.79 -0.93
N VAL A 54 -9.03 13.11 0.36
CA VAL A 54 -9.80 14.22 0.95
C VAL A 54 -8.80 15.17 1.63
N ASN A 55 -8.89 16.44 1.29
CA ASN A 55 -8.07 17.48 1.88
C ASN A 55 -8.82 18.20 3.01
N ASP A 56 -8.53 17.81 4.25
CA ASP A 56 -9.00 18.46 5.48
C ASP A 56 -7.86 19.23 6.19
N THR A 57 -6.85 19.64 5.44
CA THR A 57 -5.67 20.28 6.03
C THR A 57 -5.86 21.79 6.29
N GLY A 58 -6.84 22.40 5.61
CA GLY A 58 -7.03 23.86 5.58
C GLY A 58 -6.08 24.60 4.61
N LYS A 59 -5.24 23.88 3.85
CA LYS A 59 -4.34 24.44 2.83
C LYS A 59 -4.41 23.61 1.55
N THR A 60 -3.95 24.16 0.42
CA THR A 60 -3.81 23.38 -0.82
C THR A 60 -2.78 22.26 -0.61
N VAL A 61 -3.10 21.05 -1.07
CA VAL A 61 -2.20 19.90 -1.08
C VAL A 61 -2.06 19.34 -2.49
N TRP A 62 -0.85 18.91 -2.85
CA TRP A 62 -0.58 18.21 -4.09
C TRP A 62 -0.35 16.74 -3.77
N ILE A 63 -1.23 15.86 -4.25
CA ILE A 63 -1.07 14.43 -3.98
C ILE A 63 0.20 13.95 -4.68
N GLY A 64 1.06 13.27 -3.92
CA GLY A 64 2.20 12.54 -4.43
C GLY A 64 1.98 11.05 -4.29
N SER A 65 2.66 10.27 -5.14
CA SER A 65 2.69 8.83 -5.04
C SER A 65 4.08 8.30 -5.36
N ASP A 66 4.49 7.25 -4.65
CA ASP A 66 5.67 6.46 -4.97
C ASP A 66 5.29 4.98 -5.03
N VAL A 67 6.00 4.20 -5.83
CA VAL A 67 5.75 2.76 -6.03
C VAL A 67 6.93 1.94 -5.55
N ASN A 68 6.67 0.71 -5.15
CA ASN A 68 7.73 -0.20 -4.77
C ASN A 68 8.57 -0.60 -6.00
N ASN A 69 9.83 -0.96 -5.77
CA ASN A 69 10.71 -1.48 -6.80
C ASN A 69 10.40 -2.96 -7.12
N ASP A 70 9.17 -3.21 -7.59
CA ASP A 70 8.61 -4.54 -7.85
C ASP A 70 7.82 -4.60 -9.17
N ALA A 71 8.19 -3.71 -10.11
CA ALA A 71 7.53 -3.47 -11.39
C ALA A 71 6.14 -2.79 -11.32
N SER A 72 5.65 -2.41 -10.13
CA SER A 72 4.52 -1.48 -10.00
C SER A 72 4.74 -0.23 -10.84
N LYS A 73 3.70 0.22 -11.54
CA LYS A 73 3.78 1.37 -12.45
C LYS A 73 3.38 2.66 -11.74
N PRO A 74 4.18 3.75 -11.85
CA PRO A 74 3.78 5.06 -11.34
C PRO A 74 2.47 5.51 -11.96
N LEU A 75 1.68 6.25 -11.18
CA LEU A 75 0.46 6.88 -11.70
C LEU A 75 0.84 8.10 -12.54
N ALA A 76 0.22 8.23 -13.72
CA ALA A 76 0.54 9.29 -14.66
C ALA A 76 0.00 10.67 -14.23
N THR A 77 -1.07 10.69 -13.43
CA THR A 77 -1.71 11.94 -12.99
C THR A 77 -2.30 11.77 -11.59
N LEU A 78 -2.05 12.76 -10.75
CA LEU A 78 -2.49 12.87 -9.37
C LEU A 78 -3.18 14.23 -9.16
N PRO A 79 -4.21 14.29 -8.30
CA PRO A 79 -4.95 15.52 -8.10
C PRO A 79 -4.17 16.53 -7.26
N THR A 80 -4.37 17.81 -7.58
CA THR A 80 -4.15 18.93 -6.65
C THR A 80 -5.49 19.24 -5.98
N LEU A 81 -5.49 19.40 -4.66
CA LEU A 81 -6.71 19.59 -3.88
C LEU A 81 -6.64 20.90 -3.10
N GLU A 82 -7.58 21.79 -3.36
CA GLU A 82 -7.85 22.94 -2.49
C GLU A 82 -8.50 22.49 -1.16
N PRO A 83 -8.52 23.35 -0.11
CA PRO A 83 -9.15 23.02 1.16
C PRO A 83 -10.60 22.52 0.98
N GLY A 84 -10.92 21.38 1.58
CA GLY A 84 -12.23 20.75 1.51
C GLY A 84 -12.51 19.97 0.22
N GLN A 85 -11.59 19.97 -0.76
CA GLN A 85 -11.76 19.21 -1.98
C GLN A 85 -11.38 17.73 -1.81
N SER A 86 -11.90 16.92 -2.73
CA SER A 86 -11.53 15.52 -2.89
C SER A 86 -11.19 15.20 -4.35
N GLY A 87 -10.29 14.25 -4.56
CA GLY A 87 -9.94 13.74 -5.88
C GLY A 87 -9.79 12.23 -5.84
N THR A 88 -10.12 11.54 -6.93
CA THR A 88 -10.09 10.08 -6.98
C THR A 88 -9.16 9.60 -8.07
N VAL A 89 -8.39 8.57 -7.77
CA VAL A 89 -7.59 7.82 -8.74
C VAL A 89 -8.06 6.37 -8.79
N THR A 90 -7.98 5.78 -9.98
CA THR A 90 -8.13 4.34 -10.16
C THR A 90 -6.76 3.70 -10.02
N ILE A 91 -6.68 2.62 -9.24
CA ILE A 91 -5.45 1.86 -9.06
C ILE A 91 -5.37 0.80 -10.17
N PRO A 92 -4.28 0.73 -10.95
CA PRO A 92 -4.22 -0.15 -12.10
C PRO A 92 -3.80 -1.58 -11.71
N GLU A 93 -4.37 -2.17 -10.66
CA GLU A 93 -3.89 -3.47 -10.17
C GLU A 93 -4.21 -4.65 -11.11
N THR A 94 -5.19 -4.51 -12.01
CA THR A 94 -5.47 -5.55 -13.02
C THR A 94 -4.59 -5.45 -14.26
N ALA A 95 -3.93 -4.31 -14.48
CA ALA A 95 -2.96 -4.14 -15.56
C ALA A 95 -1.64 -4.86 -15.20
N GLU A 96 -0.87 -5.26 -16.22
CA GLU A 96 0.47 -5.85 -16.02
C GLU A 96 1.33 -4.96 -15.08
N PRO A 97 1.89 -5.52 -13.98
CA PRO A 97 2.13 -6.95 -13.69
C PRO A 97 1.03 -7.72 -12.91
N GLY A 98 -0.15 -7.14 -12.74
CA GLY A 98 -1.25 -7.70 -11.95
C GLY A 98 -1.25 -7.26 -10.48
N HIS A 99 -0.57 -6.16 -10.18
CA HIS A 99 -0.51 -5.53 -8.86
C HIS A 99 -0.12 -4.04 -8.95
N TRP A 100 -0.47 -3.28 -7.92
CA TRP A 100 0.09 -1.96 -7.63
C TRP A 100 0.42 -1.89 -6.13
N ARG A 101 1.71 -1.74 -5.82
CA ARG A 101 2.20 -1.60 -4.43
C ARG A 101 2.91 -0.27 -4.32
N GLY A 102 2.45 0.56 -3.41
CA GLY A 102 2.93 1.92 -3.33
C GLY A 102 2.31 2.69 -2.18
N LYS A 103 2.55 3.98 -2.21
CA LYS A 103 2.22 4.89 -1.13
C LYS A 103 1.80 6.23 -1.68
N PHE A 104 0.92 6.88 -0.94
CA PHE A 104 0.43 8.23 -1.20
C PHE A 104 0.78 9.16 -0.06
N PHE A 105 0.98 10.43 -0.38
CA PHE A 105 1.32 11.47 0.58
C PHE A 105 0.82 12.83 0.11
N ALA A 106 0.63 13.75 1.06
CA ALA A 106 0.33 15.14 0.75
C ALA A 106 1.64 15.93 0.67
N ARG A 107 1.88 16.59 -0.46
CA ARG A 107 2.93 17.58 -0.61
C ARG A 107 2.41 18.93 -0.17
N GLN A 108 3.20 19.65 0.63
CA GLN A 108 2.78 20.89 1.28
C GLN A 108 3.71 22.05 0.97
N GLY A 109 3.16 23.26 0.98
CA GLY A 109 3.92 24.50 0.77
C GLY A 109 4.58 24.56 -0.60
N CYS A 110 3.94 24.00 -1.62
CA CYS A 110 4.51 23.95 -2.96
C CYS A 110 4.44 25.32 -3.66
N THR A 111 5.51 25.66 -4.38
CA THR A 111 5.61 26.90 -5.15
C THR A 111 6.35 26.65 -6.47
N GLY A 112 6.34 27.63 -7.37
CA GLY A 112 6.98 27.52 -8.69
C GLY A 112 6.04 27.01 -9.78
N THR A 113 6.61 26.68 -10.94
CA THR A 113 5.85 26.31 -12.15
C THR A 113 6.06 24.84 -12.48
N SER A 114 4.95 24.09 -12.64
CA SER A 114 4.97 22.67 -13.01
C SER A 114 5.78 22.43 -14.29
N GLY A 115 6.61 21.38 -14.29
CA GLY A 115 7.57 21.03 -15.34
C GLY A 115 8.83 21.90 -15.38
N SER A 116 9.06 22.74 -14.37
CA SER A 116 10.28 23.57 -14.30
C SER A 116 10.74 23.81 -12.86
N THR A 117 10.23 24.85 -12.19
CA THR A 117 10.70 25.31 -10.88
C THR A 117 9.83 24.84 -9.71
N PHE A 118 8.83 24.01 -9.98
CA PHE A 118 7.95 23.48 -8.94
C PHE A 118 8.73 22.70 -7.90
N HIS A 119 8.48 22.99 -6.63
CA HIS A 119 9.05 22.28 -5.49
C HIS A 119 8.14 22.46 -4.27
N CYS A 120 8.25 21.56 -3.31
CA CYS A 120 7.47 21.56 -2.06
C CYS A 120 8.36 21.62 -0.82
N LEU A 121 7.84 22.19 0.26
CA LEU A 121 8.55 22.22 1.56
C LEU A 121 8.53 20.85 2.25
N VAL A 122 7.45 20.09 2.06
CA VAL A 122 7.25 18.76 2.64
C VAL A 122 6.82 17.79 1.55
N GLY A 123 7.37 16.58 1.56
CA GLY A 123 7.04 15.52 0.62
C GLY A 123 7.46 15.81 -0.83
N ASP A 124 8.41 16.73 -1.07
CA ASP A 124 8.85 17.03 -2.43
C ASP A 124 9.28 15.77 -3.20
N CYS A 125 8.83 15.65 -4.44
CA CYS A 125 9.06 14.45 -5.25
C CYS A 125 9.40 14.74 -6.72
N GLY A 126 9.68 15.99 -7.08
CA GLY A 126 9.97 16.38 -8.47
C GLY A 126 9.41 17.74 -8.86
N THR A 127 9.58 18.06 -10.14
CA THR A 127 9.26 19.37 -10.70
C THR A 127 7.85 19.48 -11.27
N PHE A 128 7.01 18.48 -11.05
CA PHE A 128 5.64 18.44 -11.56
C PHE A 128 4.60 18.47 -10.43
N ALA A 129 3.53 19.23 -10.66
CA ALA A 129 2.43 19.35 -9.72
C ALA A 129 1.51 18.11 -9.71
N ASP A 130 1.48 17.33 -10.78
CA ASP A 130 0.50 16.25 -11.01
C ASP A 130 1.11 14.84 -11.02
N HIS A 131 2.43 14.69 -10.86
CA HIS A 131 3.08 13.40 -10.70
C HIS A 131 4.43 13.55 -10.00
N CYS A 132 4.99 12.42 -9.57
CA CYS A 132 6.29 12.35 -8.93
C CYS A 132 7.34 11.77 -9.88
N GLU A 133 8.55 12.34 -9.85
CA GLU A 133 9.72 11.89 -10.62
C GLU A 133 10.72 11.12 -9.73
N ARG A 134 10.60 11.28 -8.40
CA ARG A 134 11.44 10.68 -7.37
C ARG A 134 10.55 10.12 -6.25
N SER A 135 11.11 9.27 -5.40
CA SER A 135 10.50 8.92 -4.11
C SER A 135 10.33 10.17 -3.24
N GLU A 136 9.41 10.09 -2.30
CA GLU A 136 9.11 11.17 -1.37
C GLU A 136 10.31 11.54 -0.49
N GLN A 137 10.46 12.84 -0.23
CA GLN A 137 11.13 13.30 0.98
C GLN A 137 10.30 12.93 2.23
N PRO A 138 10.90 12.85 3.44
CA PRO A 138 10.19 12.46 4.65
C PRO A 138 8.85 13.18 4.84
N THR A 139 7.78 12.39 5.01
CA THR A 139 6.40 12.85 5.11
C THR A 139 5.52 11.72 5.68
N SER A 140 4.30 12.06 6.10
CA SER A 140 3.27 11.08 6.47
C SER A 140 2.76 10.30 5.26
N LEU A 141 2.66 8.97 5.40
CA LEU A 141 2.34 8.06 4.30
C LEU A 141 1.01 7.32 4.50
N ALA A 142 0.28 7.12 3.40
CA ALA A 142 -0.77 6.11 3.27
C ALA A 142 -0.26 5.01 2.32
N GLU A 143 0.01 3.83 2.85
CA GLU A 143 0.64 2.73 2.11
C GLU A 143 -0.37 1.64 1.76
N PHE A 144 -0.21 1.06 0.57
CA PHE A 144 -1.12 0.05 0.04
C PHE A 144 -0.39 -1.04 -0.73
N ASN A 145 -0.95 -2.24 -0.65
CA ASN A 145 -0.69 -3.34 -1.56
C ASN A 145 -2.01 -3.74 -2.20
N PHE A 146 -2.15 -3.46 -3.48
CA PHE A 146 -3.18 -4.05 -4.33
C PHE A 146 -2.53 -5.14 -5.16
N ASP A 147 -2.95 -6.38 -5.00
CA ASP A 147 -2.38 -7.51 -5.72
C ASP A 147 -3.48 -8.53 -6.00
N THR A 148 -3.75 -8.77 -7.28
CA THR A 148 -4.81 -9.68 -7.73
C THR A 148 -4.54 -11.15 -7.39
N LYS A 149 -3.29 -11.50 -7.04
CA LYS A 149 -2.87 -12.85 -6.68
C LYS A 149 -2.79 -13.07 -5.16
N ASP A 150 -2.87 -12.01 -4.36
CA ASP A 150 -2.87 -12.08 -2.91
C ASP A 150 -4.31 -12.10 -2.37
N THR A 151 -4.73 -13.23 -1.82
CA THR A 151 -6.09 -13.41 -1.28
C THR A 151 -6.39 -12.54 -0.07
N LEU A 152 -5.37 -11.94 0.56
CA LEU A 152 -5.50 -11.03 1.69
C LEU A 152 -5.42 -9.56 1.25
N ALA A 153 -5.11 -9.29 -0.02
CA ALA A 153 -5.09 -7.94 -0.56
C ALA A 153 -6.51 -7.41 -0.84
N PRO A 154 -6.71 -6.08 -0.83
CA PRO A 154 -5.72 -5.07 -0.46
C PRO A 154 -5.38 -5.07 1.03
N TRP A 155 -4.08 -4.94 1.35
CA TRP A 155 -3.64 -4.52 2.68
C TRP A 155 -3.14 -3.08 2.65
N TYR A 156 -3.31 -2.39 3.77
CA TYR A 156 -3.07 -0.96 3.86
C TYR A 156 -2.72 -0.56 5.28
N ASN A 157 -1.96 0.53 5.38
CA ASN A 157 -1.56 1.11 6.65
C ASN A 157 -1.29 2.61 6.51
N VAL A 158 -1.29 3.30 7.64
CA VAL A 158 -0.68 4.63 7.76
C VAL A 158 0.70 4.46 8.36
N SER A 159 1.69 5.10 7.76
CA SER A 159 3.08 4.97 8.15
C SER A 159 3.71 6.33 8.41
N TYR A 160 4.21 6.47 9.63
CA TYR A 160 5.05 7.57 10.10
C TYR A 160 6.47 7.08 10.39
N VAL A 161 6.86 5.93 9.83
CA VAL A 161 8.17 5.28 10.03
C VAL A 161 9.32 6.22 9.70
N ASN A 162 9.17 7.03 8.65
CA ASN A 162 10.19 7.99 8.22
C ASN A 162 9.96 9.38 8.83
N ALA A 163 8.72 9.86 8.89
CA ALA A 163 8.36 11.13 9.51
C ALA A 163 6.84 11.28 9.71
N PHE A 164 6.46 12.26 10.52
CA PHE A 164 5.10 12.78 10.66
C PHE A 164 5.08 14.23 10.18
N SER A 165 4.24 14.53 9.18
CA SER A 165 4.02 15.89 8.66
C SER A 165 2.59 16.39 8.84
N GLN A 166 1.63 15.48 8.74
CA GLN A 166 0.21 15.73 9.02
C GLN A 166 -0.48 14.42 9.43
N PRO A 167 -1.60 14.47 10.17
CA PRO A 167 -2.37 13.27 10.46
C PRO A 167 -3.00 12.73 9.18
N VAL A 168 -3.03 11.40 9.07
CA VAL A 168 -3.62 10.68 7.94
C VAL A 168 -4.56 9.61 8.46
N THR A 169 -5.70 9.43 7.79
CA THR A 169 -6.56 8.26 7.99
C THR A 169 -6.88 7.57 6.67
N ILE A 170 -6.97 6.24 6.70
CA ILE A 170 -7.42 5.42 5.57
C ILE A 170 -8.69 4.66 5.99
N ALA A 171 -9.78 4.84 5.25
CA ALA A 171 -11.05 4.16 5.48
C ALA A 171 -11.47 3.38 4.22
N PRO A 172 -11.74 2.07 4.31
CA PRO A 172 -12.26 1.30 3.18
C PRO A 172 -13.67 1.76 2.77
N LYS A 173 -14.00 1.59 1.48
CA LYS A 173 -15.29 1.93 0.90
C LYS A 173 -16.12 0.69 0.59
N ASN A 174 -17.41 0.74 0.88
CA ASN A 174 -18.37 -0.33 0.60
C ASN A 174 -17.88 -1.70 1.10
N ALA A 175 -17.20 -1.71 2.25
CA ALA A 175 -16.65 -2.93 2.80
C ALA A 175 -17.77 -3.89 3.22
N THR A 176 -17.68 -5.16 2.80
CA THR A 176 -18.65 -6.20 3.17
C THR A 176 -17.92 -7.42 3.74
N GLY A 177 -18.48 -8.04 4.79
CA GLY A 177 -17.82 -9.15 5.50
C GLY A 177 -17.25 -8.72 6.87
N GLY A 178 -17.42 -9.58 7.88
CA GLY A 178 -16.95 -9.32 9.25
C GLY A 178 -15.51 -9.77 9.46
N GLY A 179 -14.70 -8.98 10.16
CA GLY A 179 -13.36 -9.37 10.63
C GLY A 179 -12.15 -8.75 9.92
N GLY A 180 -12.31 -7.62 9.23
CA GLY A 180 -11.25 -6.84 8.58
C GLY A 180 -11.75 -5.44 8.21
N CYS A 181 -11.04 -4.71 7.36
CA CYS A 181 -11.48 -3.42 6.81
C CYS A 181 -11.63 -2.25 7.81
N GLY A 182 -10.85 -2.24 8.89
CA GLY A 182 -10.88 -1.15 9.88
C GLY A 182 -10.21 0.14 9.40
N THR A 183 -10.66 1.30 9.87
CA THR A 183 -9.96 2.57 9.64
C THR A 183 -8.57 2.54 10.28
N MET A 184 -7.58 2.97 9.50
CA MET A 184 -6.17 3.10 9.89
C MET A 184 -5.75 4.55 10.06
N GLY A 185 -4.71 4.78 10.88
CA GLY A 185 -4.22 6.10 11.24
C GLY A 185 -5.01 6.81 12.33
N CYS A 186 -4.85 8.13 12.40
CA CYS A 186 -5.46 9.01 13.39
C CYS A 186 -5.57 10.44 12.83
N SER A 187 -6.43 11.25 13.44
CA SER A 187 -6.63 12.66 13.09
C SER A 187 -5.90 13.64 14.02
N GLU A 188 -5.19 13.16 15.03
CA GLU A 188 -4.48 14.01 16.00
C GLU A 188 -3.19 14.60 15.40
N ASN A 189 -3.01 15.91 15.56
CA ASN A 189 -1.77 16.58 15.18
C ASN A 189 -0.66 16.30 16.21
N LEU A 190 0.37 15.57 15.78
CA LEU A 190 1.48 15.14 16.62
C LEU A 190 2.70 16.07 16.57
N LEU A 191 2.71 17.09 15.70
CA LEU A 191 3.83 18.04 15.63
C LEU A 191 4.12 18.76 16.98
N PRO A 192 3.12 19.13 17.80
CA PRO A 192 3.36 19.71 19.14
C PRO A 192 4.01 18.75 20.13
N LEU A 193 3.91 17.43 19.89
CA LEU A 193 4.45 16.37 20.74
C LEU A 193 5.79 15.84 20.23
N CYS A 194 6.24 16.31 19.07
CA CYS A 194 7.49 15.89 18.46
C CYS A 194 8.67 16.12 19.41
N PRO A 195 9.55 15.13 19.63
CA PRO A 195 10.79 15.35 20.36
C PRO A 195 11.55 16.55 19.75
N PRO A 196 12.08 17.49 20.56
CA PRO A 196 12.63 18.74 20.05
C PRO A 196 13.73 18.58 18.99
N ASP A 197 14.60 17.59 19.16
CA ASP A 197 15.71 17.31 18.24
C ASP A 197 15.25 16.73 16.89
N ASN A 198 13.99 16.25 16.82
CA ASN A 198 13.37 15.66 15.63
C ASN A 198 12.48 16.66 14.88
N LEU A 199 12.18 17.81 15.49
CA LEU A 199 11.23 18.78 14.95
C LEU A 199 11.91 19.77 14.00
N THR A 200 11.49 19.74 12.74
CA THR A 200 11.80 20.78 11.76
C THR A 200 10.68 21.81 11.70
N ARG A 201 11.05 23.09 11.69
CA ARG A 201 10.13 24.23 11.57
C ARG A 201 10.18 24.82 10.17
N GLY A 202 9.04 25.31 9.69
CA GLY A 202 8.94 26.01 8.42
C GLY A 202 9.55 27.42 8.48
N PRO A 203 9.62 28.12 7.33
CA PRO A 203 10.11 29.50 7.26
C PRO A 203 9.33 30.49 8.13
N ASP A 204 8.07 30.19 8.47
CA ASP A 204 7.22 30.97 9.36
C ASP A 204 7.43 30.63 10.86
N GLY A 205 8.39 29.76 11.17
CA GLY A 205 8.70 29.29 12.52
C GLY A 205 7.73 28.25 13.08
N LYS A 206 6.70 27.85 12.33
CA LYS A 206 5.73 26.85 12.79
C LYS A 206 6.29 25.43 12.67
N PRO A 207 5.90 24.51 13.58
CA PRO A 207 6.19 23.08 13.40
C PRO A 207 5.73 22.62 12.01
N MET A 208 6.57 21.88 11.30
CA MET A 208 6.30 21.49 9.90
C MET A 208 6.50 19.99 9.67
N LEU A 209 7.54 19.40 10.26
CA LEU A 209 7.88 18.00 10.04
C LEU A 209 8.56 17.44 11.29
N CYS A 210 8.14 16.27 11.73
CA CYS A 210 8.78 15.51 12.79
C CYS A 210 9.45 14.28 12.18
N THR A 211 10.78 14.30 12.06
CA THR A 211 11.52 13.25 11.33
C THR A 211 11.98 12.15 12.28
N SER A 212 11.73 10.89 11.92
CA SER A 212 12.23 9.74 12.68
C SER A 212 13.76 9.72 12.67
N PRO A 213 14.43 9.61 13.84
CA PRO A 213 15.90 9.59 13.88
C PRO A 213 16.47 8.23 13.47
N ASP A 214 15.70 7.16 13.68
CA ASP A 214 16.02 5.80 13.25
C ASP A 214 14.71 5.08 12.96
N ARG A 215 14.49 4.76 11.68
CA ARG A 215 13.29 4.06 11.21
C ARG A 215 13.23 2.60 11.65
N ASP A 216 14.37 1.99 11.99
CA ASP A 216 14.53 0.56 12.24
C ASP A 216 14.73 0.23 13.73
N ALA A 217 14.64 1.22 14.61
CA ALA A 217 14.73 1.09 16.06
C ALA A 217 13.59 1.84 16.78
N LYS A 218 13.29 1.41 18.01
CA LYS A 218 12.41 2.18 18.90
C LYS A 218 13.14 3.40 19.44
N THR A 219 12.48 4.53 19.41
CA THR A 219 13.00 5.84 19.82
C THR A 219 11.89 6.64 20.52
N PRO A 220 12.21 7.74 21.22
CA PRO A 220 11.17 8.63 21.76
C PRO A 220 10.16 9.12 20.71
N TYR A 221 10.59 9.22 19.44
CA TYR A 221 9.71 9.51 18.32
C TYR A 221 8.69 8.38 18.10
N SER A 222 9.15 7.13 17.93
CA SER A 222 8.23 6.01 17.68
C SER A 222 7.30 5.72 18.87
N ASP A 223 7.80 5.94 20.10
CA ASP A 223 7.00 5.81 21.32
C ASP A 223 5.87 6.86 21.36
N MET A 224 6.15 8.10 20.95
CA MET A 224 5.14 9.15 20.80
C MET A 224 4.08 8.77 19.75
N ILE A 225 4.51 8.26 18.59
CA ILE A 225 3.57 7.79 17.56
C ILE A 225 2.69 6.66 18.10
N ALA A 226 3.27 5.66 18.76
CA ALA A 226 2.52 4.51 19.28
C ALA A 226 1.51 4.92 20.37
N ALA A 227 1.85 5.90 21.21
CA ALA A 227 0.98 6.38 22.27
C ALA A 227 -0.22 7.20 21.76
N HIS A 228 -0.02 8.03 20.73
CA HIS A 228 -1.04 8.97 20.24
C HIS A 228 -1.74 8.50 18.95
N CYS A 229 -1.14 7.57 18.22
CA CYS A 229 -1.67 7.03 16.97
C CYS A 229 -1.43 5.51 16.86
N PRO A 230 -2.04 4.69 17.74
CA PRO A 230 -1.76 3.26 17.84
C PRO A 230 -2.13 2.43 16.59
N LYS A 231 -2.85 3.04 15.64
CA LYS A 231 -3.22 2.47 14.33
C LYS A 231 -2.35 2.98 13.18
N ALA A 232 -1.14 3.45 13.47
CA ALA A 232 -0.13 3.81 12.48
C ALA A 232 1.23 3.21 12.86
N TYR A 233 2.05 2.89 11.87
CA TYR A 233 3.44 2.52 12.11
C TYR A 233 4.24 3.76 12.53
N GLY A 234 4.91 3.70 13.68
CA GLY A 234 5.94 4.65 14.10
C GLY A 234 7.37 4.18 13.80
N TRP A 235 7.56 2.90 13.50
CA TRP A 235 8.85 2.30 13.16
C TRP A 235 8.66 0.99 12.35
N SER A 236 9.71 0.53 11.67
CA SER A 236 9.60 -0.45 10.57
C SER A 236 9.20 -1.87 10.93
N LYS A 237 9.30 -2.27 12.21
CA LYS A 237 8.95 -3.63 12.66
C LYS A 237 7.86 -3.63 13.73
N GLN A 238 7.06 -2.57 13.81
CA GLN A 238 5.98 -2.46 14.79
C GLN A 238 4.93 -3.58 14.65
N ASP A 239 4.80 -4.14 13.46
CA ASP A 239 3.95 -5.30 13.18
C ASP A 239 4.44 -6.62 13.78
N GLN A 240 5.69 -6.68 14.23
CA GLN A 240 6.25 -7.82 14.95
C GLN A 240 5.92 -7.74 16.45
N GLU A 241 5.35 -6.63 16.93
CA GLU A 241 4.97 -6.48 18.33
C GLU A 241 3.68 -7.23 18.64
N PRO A 242 3.62 -8.03 19.72
CA PRO A 242 2.41 -8.73 20.10
C PRO A 242 1.22 -7.77 20.29
N GLY A 243 0.12 -8.03 19.59
CA GLY A 243 -1.13 -7.28 19.73
C GLY A 243 -1.18 -5.93 19.01
N ASN A 244 -0.18 -5.60 18.19
CA ASN A 244 -0.25 -4.41 17.34
C ASN A 244 -1.45 -4.46 16.38
N GLN A 245 -1.88 -3.28 15.92
CA GLN A 245 -2.98 -3.13 14.96
C GLN A 245 -2.62 -2.13 13.87
N VAL A 246 -1.36 -2.11 13.45
CA VAL A 246 -0.81 -1.08 12.55
C VAL A 246 -1.03 -1.36 11.06
N MET A 247 -1.66 -2.49 10.71
CA MET A 247 -2.04 -2.84 9.34
C MET A 247 -3.43 -3.48 9.32
N GLN A 248 -4.16 -3.27 8.23
CA GLN A 248 -5.43 -3.93 7.96
C GLN A 248 -5.45 -4.56 6.58
N GLN A 249 -6.26 -5.61 6.44
CA GLN A 249 -6.60 -6.26 5.18
C GLN A 249 -8.07 -5.99 4.85
N CYS A 250 -8.38 -5.83 3.58
CA CYS A 250 -9.75 -5.59 3.13
C CYS A 250 -10.03 -6.13 1.72
N ALA A 251 -10.04 -7.46 1.58
CA ALA A 251 -10.33 -8.15 0.32
C ALA A 251 -11.75 -7.95 -0.23
N GLN A 252 -12.64 -7.35 0.54
CA GLN A 252 -14.04 -7.12 0.17
C GLN A 252 -14.38 -5.63 0.34
N CYS A 253 -13.74 -4.76 -0.43
CA CYS A 253 -14.10 -3.35 -0.56
C CYS A 253 -14.06 -2.94 -2.03
N SER A 254 -14.59 -1.76 -2.35
CA SER A 254 -14.50 -1.18 -3.69
C SER A 254 -13.39 -0.13 -3.82
N GLY A 255 -12.59 0.08 -2.78
CA GLY A 255 -11.59 1.13 -2.70
C GLY A 255 -11.46 1.74 -1.32
N PHE A 256 -10.83 2.91 -1.25
CA PHE A 256 -10.47 3.58 0.00
C PHE A 256 -10.68 5.09 -0.07
N THR A 257 -10.86 5.70 1.09
CA THR A 257 -10.75 7.14 1.32
C THR A 257 -9.51 7.40 2.16
N VAL A 258 -8.58 8.18 1.63
CA VAL A 258 -7.42 8.73 2.36
C VAL A 258 -7.73 10.17 2.72
N THR A 259 -7.75 10.49 4.00
CA THR A 259 -7.95 11.88 4.46
C THR A 259 -6.67 12.41 5.05
N PHE A 260 -6.24 13.58 4.58
CA PHE A 260 -5.16 14.36 5.16
C PHE A 260 -5.76 15.43 6.06
N HIS A 261 -5.48 15.35 7.36
CA HIS A 261 -6.08 16.22 8.38
C HIS A 261 -5.19 17.44 8.65
N SER A 262 -5.75 18.46 9.30
CA SER A 262 -5.00 19.66 9.65
C SER A 262 -3.91 19.37 10.68
N ALA A 263 -2.73 19.96 10.44
CA ALA A 263 -1.62 20.01 11.39
C ALA A 263 -1.42 21.44 11.95
N ALA A 264 -2.42 22.32 11.76
CA ALA A 264 -2.40 23.72 12.17
C ALA A 264 -3.02 23.96 13.55
#